data_AF-K1YGG2-F1
#
_entry.id   AF-K1YGG2-F1
#
_cell.length_a   1.000
_cell.length_b   1.000
_cell.length_c   1.000
_cell.angle_alpha   90.00
_cell.angle_beta   90.00
_cell.angle_gamma   90.00
#
_symmetry.space_group_name_H-M   'P 1'
#
loop_
_entity.id
_entity.type
_entity.pdbx_description
1 polymer ?
#
loop_
_entity_poly.entity_id
_entity_poly.type
_entity_poly.pdbx_seq_one_letter_code
_entity_poly.pdbx_strand_id
1 'polypeptide(L)'
;MRAEMDAMLDAYPDTVISSKYYHEIITTGKMMGRSFGWMECPSVTEPIDNRDPKPKRLIGFIRWSSQLQAMHRCCTSETRDCSTCKDGAAHMSWVMVNKRAHIKTTKDLQNWIEVYEMFAKLYRFIPW
;
A
#
# COMPACT_ATOMS: atom_id res chain seq x y z
N MET A 1 -16.32 -1.43 9.29
CA MET A 1 -15.14 -1.79 8.44
C MET A 1 -13.87 -2.08 9.23
N ARG A 2 -13.12 -1.13 9.82
CA ARG A 2 -11.86 -1.45 10.54
C ARG A 2 -12.05 -2.47 11.67
N ALA A 3 -13.04 -2.27 12.52
CA ALA A 3 -13.32 -3.18 13.64
C ALA A 3 -13.64 -4.60 13.17
N GLU A 4 -14.33 -4.76 12.03
CA GLU A 4 -14.59 -6.09 11.44
C GLU A 4 -13.30 -6.74 10.91
N MET A 5 -12.41 -5.96 10.28
CA MET A 5 -11.11 -6.46 9.81
C MET A 5 -10.23 -6.90 10.98
N ASP A 6 -10.18 -6.09 12.05
CA ASP A 6 -9.44 -6.41 13.27
C ASP A 6 -10.03 -7.67 13.94
N ALA A 7 -11.35 -7.79 14.02
CA ALA A 7 -12.02 -8.97 14.57
C ALA A 7 -11.74 -10.24 13.75
N MET A 8 -11.69 -10.15 12.42
CA MET A 8 -11.33 -11.28 11.56
C MET A 8 -9.90 -11.74 11.78
N LEU A 9 -8.95 -10.80 11.91
CA LEU A 9 -7.56 -11.11 12.22
C LEU A 9 -7.41 -11.75 13.61
N ASP A 10 -8.15 -11.24 14.60
CA ASP A 10 -8.12 -11.77 15.97
C ASP A 10 -8.75 -13.17 16.06
N ALA A 11 -9.82 -13.44 15.29
CA ALA A 11 -10.50 -14.73 15.28
C ALA A 11 -9.76 -15.82 14.48
N TYR A 12 -9.02 -15.42 13.44
CA TYR A 12 -8.37 -16.36 12.51
C TYR A 12 -6.92 -15.95 12.19
N PRO A 13 -6.03 -15.83 13.21
CA PRO A 13 -4.67 -15.32 13.01
C PRO A 13 -3.81 -16.21 12.10
N ASP A 14 -4.09 -17.52 12.05
CA ASP A 14 -3.37 -18.48 11.22
C ASP A 14 -3.91 -18.54 9.77
N THR A 15 -5.03 -17.87 9.48
CA THR A 15 -5.68 -17.88 8.16
C THR A 15 -5.71 -16.50 7.51
N VAL A 16 -5.74 -15.43 8.31
CA VAL A 16 -5.78 -14.05 7.83
C VAL A 16 -4.39 -13.44 8.00
N ILE A 17 -3.63 -13.31 6.91
CA ILE A 17 -2.41 -12.51 6.93
C ILE A 17 -2.79 -11.05 6.80
N SER A 18 -2.65 -10.31 7.89
CA SER A 18 -2.79 -8.87 7.89
C SER A 18 -2.10 -8.24 9.10
N SER A 19 -2.22 -6.92 9.23
CA SER A 19 -1.79 -6.16 10.41
C SER A 19 -2.87 -5.14 10.77
N LYS A 20 -3.11 -4.95 12.08
CA LYS A 20 -4.01 -3.89 12.58
C LYS A 20 -3.55 -2.49 12.16
N TYR A 21 -2.24 -2.30 11.96
CA TYR A 21 -1.69 -1.06 11.41
C TYR A 21 -2.09 -0.87 9.94
N TYR A 22 -2.04 -1.94 9.15
CA TYR A 22 -2.49 -1.90 7.76
C TYR A 22 -3.99 -1.64 7.65
N HIS A 23 -4.80 -2.26 8.51
CA HIS A 23 -6.23 -2.01 8.60
C HIS A 23 -6.53 -0.53 8.85
N GLU A 24 -5.79 0.12 9.76
CA GLU A 24 -5.89 1.56 9.98
C GLU A 24 -5.60 2.35 8.71
N ILE A 25 -4.48 2.07 8.04
CA ILE A 25 -4.06 2.81 6.85
C ILE A 25 -5.07 2.67 5.71
N ILE A 26 -5.49 1.45 5.39
CA ILE A 26 -6.40 1.22 4.25
C ILE A 26 -7.81 1.74 4.53
N THR A 27 -8.28 1.68 5.78
CA THR A 27 -9.63 2.17 6.12
C THR A 27 -9.68 3.69 6.23
N THR A 28 -8.68 4.30 6.88
CA THR A 28 -8.63 5.76 7.09
C THR A 28 -8.02 6.53 5.94
N GLY A 29 -7.19 5.87 5.12
CA GLY A 29 -6.33 6.53 4.15
C GLY A 29 -5.25 7.40 4.82
N LYS A 30 -4.85 7.12 6.07
CA LYS A 30 -3.85 7.93 6.79
C LYS A 30 -2.65 7.09 7.22
N MET A 31 -1.44 7.65 7.08
CA MET A 31 -0.19 7.05 7.53
C MET A 31 0.69 8.14 8.16
N MET A 32 0.99 8.00 9.46
CA MET A 32 1.85 8.94 10.21
C MET A 32 1.44 10.42 10.03
N GLY A 33 0.13 10.71 10.06
CA GLY A 33 -0.42 12.06 9.90
C GLY A 33 -0.58 12.55 8.45
N ARG A 34 -0.17 11.76 7.45
CA ARG A 34 -0.32 12.07 6.01
C ARG A 34 -1.54 11.36 5.44
N SER A 35 -2.24 11.99 4.49
CA SER A 35 -3.39 11.39 3.80
C SER A 35 -2.98 10.77 2.47
N PHE A 36 -3.44 9.56 2.19
CA PHE A 36 -3.25 8.89 0.91
C PHE A 36 -3.93 9.67 -0.20
N GLY A 37 -3.30 9.66 -1.37
CA GLY A 37 -3.81 10.37 -2.52
C GLY A 37 -2.78 10.40 -3.64
N TRP A 38 -3.05 11.21 -4.66
CA TRP A 38 -2.19 11.29 -5.84
C TRP A 38 -0.75 11.64 -5.48
N MET A 39 -0.52 12.57 -4.55
CA MET A 39 0.83 12.99 -4.17
C MET A 39 1.59 11.95 -3.33
N GLU A 40 0.89 10.93 -2.83
CA GLU A 40 1.45 9.89 -1.96
C GLU A 40 1.57 8.52 -2.65
N CYS A 41 0.75 8.27 -3.68
CA CYS A 41 0.59 6.95 -4.28
C CYS A 41 1.90 6.45 -4.92
N PRO A 42 2.46 5.31 -4.48
CA PRO A 42 3.65 4.74 -5.09
C PRO A 42 3.34 3.93 -6.36
N SER A 43 2.08 3.54 -6.58
CA SER A 43 1.64 2.67 -7.68
C SER A 43 1.22 3.48 -8.90
N VAL A 44 2.17 4.22 -9.49
CA VAL A 44 1.97 4.98 -10.74
C VAL A 44 2.92 4.50 -11.82
N THR A 45 2.42 4.44 -13.06
CA THR A 45 3.25 4.14 -14.23
C THR A 45 4.34 5.20 -14.40
N GLU A 46 5.60 4.77 -14.30
CA GLU A 46 6.76 5.66 -14.21
C GLU A 46 6.87 6.70 -15.36
N PRO A 47 6.69 6.33 -16.64
CA PRO A 47 6.70 7.29 -17.76
C PRO A 47 5.58 8.33 -17.74
N ILE A 48 4.52 8.11 -16.95
CA ILE A 48 3.34 8.99 -16.86
C ILE A 48 3.34 9.78 -15.54
N ASP A 49 4.31 9.54 -14.65
CA ASP A 49 4.43 10.27 -13.39
C ASP A 49 5.11 11.63 -13.57
N ASN A 50 4.28 12.67 -13.58
CA ASN A 50 4.68 14.07 -13.72
C ASN A 50 4.73 14.83 -12.40
N ARG A 51 4.73 14.15 -11.24
CA ARG A 51 4.80 14.80 -9.92
C ARG A 51 6.18 15.41 -9.68
N ASP A 52 6.19 16.57 -9.02
CA ASP A 52 7.40 17.24 -8.54
C ASP A 52 7.14 17.86 -7.15
N PRO A 53 7.87 17.45 -6.09
CA PRO A 53 8.83 16.35 -6.08
C PRO A 53 8.14 14.99 -6.27
N LYS A 54 8.84 14.04 -6.88
CA LYS A 54 8.36 12.65 -7.00
C LYS A 54 8.30 11.99 -5.61
N PRO A 55 7.19 11.33 -5.25
CA PRO A 55 7.15 10.56 -4.01
C PRO A 55 7.99 9.28 -4.14
N LYS A 56 8.29 8.66 -2.99
CA LYS A 56 8.94 7.35 -2.95
C LYS A 56 8.02 6.31 -3.58
N ARG A 57 8.58 5.46 -4.45
CA ARG A 57 7.82 4.46 -5.23
C ARG A 57 8.66 3.22 -5.51
N LEU A 58 8.00 2.14 -5.91
CA LEU A 58 8.68 0.97 -6.48
C LEU A 58 9.24 1.36 -7.87
N ILE A 59 10.50 1.03 -8.13
CA ILE A 59 11.18 1.38 -9.39
C ILE A 59 10.63 0.54 -10.56
N GLY A 60 10.52 1.13 -11.75
CA GLY A 60 10.15 0.41 -12.98
C GLY A 60 8.69 -0.06 -13.06
N PHE A 61 7.78 0.44 -12.22
CA PHE A 61 6.37 0.08 -12.31
C PHE A 61 5.73 0.64 -13.60
N ILE A 62 5.24 -0.25 -14.46
CA ILE A 62 4.51 0.09 -15.69
C ILE A 62 3.18 -0.65 -15.70
N ARG A 63 2.06 0.07 -15.75
CA ARG A 63 0.73 -0.51 -15.93
C ARG A 63 0.28 -0.36 -17.36
N TRP A 64 0.13 -1.49 -18.04
CA TRP A 64 -0.43 -1.59 -19.38
C TRP A 64 -1.96 -1.73 -19.34
N SER A 65 -2.64 -1.33 -20.42
CA SER A 65 -4.02 -1.71 -20.72
C SER A 65 -4.16 -3.22 -20.75
N SER A 66 -5.36 -3.75 -20.52
CA SER A 66 -5.61 -5.20 -20.66
C SER A 66 -5.25 -5.73 -22.05
N GLN A 67 -5.32 -4.88 -23.08
CA GLN A 67 -4.93 -5.19 -24.46
C GLN A 67 -3.42 -4.99 -24.75
N LEU A 68 -2.64 -4.54 -23.76
CA LEU A 68 -1.21 -4.24 -23.86
C LEU A 68 -0.80 -3.19 -24.92
N GLN A 69 -1.75 -2.38 -25.40
CA GLN A 69 -1.50 -1.37 -26.44
C GLN A 69 -1.27 0.03 -25.89
N ALA A 70 -1.77 0.33 -24.69
CA ALA A 70 -1.61 1.64 -24.07
C ALA A 70 -1.13 1.50 -22.63
N MET A 71 -0.35 2.48 -22.16
CA MET A 71 -0.05 2.62 -20.74
C MET A 71 -1.21 3.36 -20.04
N HIS A 72 -1.53 2.97 -18.82
CA HIS A 72 -2.47 3.71 -17.96
C HIS A 72 -1.75 4.22 -16.71
N ARG A 73 -2.38 5.20 -16.05
CA ARG A 73 -1.82 5.86 -14.86
C ARG A 73 -1.67 4.92 -13.66
N CYS A 74 -2.68 4.09 -13.35
CA CYS A 74 -2.73 3.24 -12.16
C CYS A 74 -3.53 1.93 -12.43
N CYS A 75 -3.31 0.88 -11.63
CA CYS A 75 -4.06 -0.37 -11.67
C CYS A 75 -5.56 -0.19 -11.36
N THR A 76 -5.92 0.79 -10.53
CA THR A 76 -7.30 1.06 -10.12
C THR A 76 -8.08 2.01 -11.03
N SER A 77 -7.46 2.55 -12.08
CA SER A 77 -8.03 3.70 -12.78
C SER A 77 -8.80 3.33 -14.05
N GLU A 78 -10.10 3.58 -14.02
CA GLU A 78 -10.88 4.03 -15.19
C GLU A 78 -11.38 5.47 -14.97
N THR A 79 -11.90 5.78 -13.77
CA THR A 79 -12.29 7.14 -13.34
C THR A 79 -11.51 7.58 -12.10
N ARG A 80 -11.14 8.86 -12.03
CA ARG A 80 -10.08 9.36 -11.14
C ARG A 80 -10.65 9.90 -9.82
N ASP A 81 -10.42 9.16 -8.74
CA ASP A 81 -10.32 9.76 -7.40
C ASP A 81 -9.32 8.97 -6.55
N CYS A 82 -8.09 9.49 -6.42
CA CYS A 82 -7.08 8.85 -5.58
C CYS A 82 -7.35 9.03 -4.08
N SER A 83 -8.18 10.00 -3.69
CA SER A 83 -8.48 10.27 -2.27
C SER A 83 -9.36 9.19 -1.64
N THR A 84 -10.13 8.47 -2.47
CA THR A 84 -11.00 7.35 -2.07
C THR A 84 -10.45 5.99 -2.47
N CYS A 85 -9.22 5.92 -3.00
CA CYS A 85 -8.59 4.67 -3.39
C CYS A 85 -8.51 3.70 -2.20
N LYS A 86 -8.94 2.45 -2.40
CA LYS A 86 -8.85 1.35 -1.42
C LYS A 86 -8.05 0.16 -1.93
N ASP A 87 -7.19 0.38 -2.91
CA ASP A 87 -6.35 -0.67 -3.46
C ASP A 87 -5.29 -1.12 -2.46
N GLY A 88 -5.36 -2.40 -2.12
CA GLY A 88 -4.54 -2.96 -1.07
C GLY A 88 -3.07 -2.93 -1.41
N ALA A 89 -2.70 -3.20 -2.66
CA ALA A 89 -1.31 -3.21 -3.13
C ALA A 89 -0.68 -1.80 -3.07
N ALA A 90 -1.44 -0.76 -3.42
CA ALA A 90 -1.01 0.63 -3.34
C ALA A 90 -0.78 1.08 -1.89
N HIS A 91 -1.67 0.71 -0.96
CA HIS A 91 -1.51 1.04 0.46
C HIS A 91 -0.36 0.26 1.11
N MET A 92 -0.20 -1.04 0.80
CA MET A 92 0.95 -1.82 1.25
C MET A 92 2.26 -1.22 0.73
N SER A 93 2.31 -0.91 -0.57
CA SER A 93 3.47 -0.29 -1.19
C SER A 93 3.80 1.07 -0.55
N TRP A 94 2.79 1.82 -0.14
CA TRP A 94 2.99 3.12 0.52
C TRP A 94 3.72 2.98 1.86
N VAL A 95 3.41 1.94 2.63
CA VAL A 95 4.15 1.60 3.85
C VAL A 95 5.58 1.17 3.51
N MET A 96 5.74 0.24 2.56
CA MET A 96 7.05 -0.32 2.19
C MET A 96 8.05 0.77 1.77
N VAL A 97 7.66 1.65 0.84
CA VAL A 97 8.54 2.70 0.31
C VAL A 97 8.83 3.80 1.33
N ASN A 98 8.06 3.89 2.42
CA ASN A 98 8.27 4.83 3.52
C ASN A 98 8.96 4.21 4.75
N LYS A 99 9.76 3.14 4.57
CA LYS A 99 10.57 2.51 5.64
C LYS A 99 11.29 3.49 6.56
N ARG A 100 11.98 4.50 6.00
CA ARG A 100 12.72 5.51 6.79
C ARG A 100 11.84 6.26 7.80
N ALA A 101 10.56 6.50 7.47
CA ALA A 101 9.64 7.15 8.40
C ALA A 101 9.30 6.24 9.58
N HIS A 102 9.33 4.92 9.37
CA HIS A 102 8.98 3.90 10.35
C HIS A 102 10.15 3.45 11.26
N ILE A 103 11.34 4.05 11.16
CA ILE A 103 12.49 3.69 12.03
C ILE A 103 12.70 4.77 13.11
N LYS A 104 11.61 5.37 13.60
CA LYS A 104 11.67 6.40 14.66
C LYS A 104 11.50 5.83 16.05
N THR A 105 10.64 4.83 16.19
CA THR A 105 10.34 4.16 17.46
C THR A 105 10.24 2.66 17.24
N THR A 106 10.32 1.87 18.32
CA THR A 106 10.08 0.43 18.26
C THR A 106 8.72 0.09 17.68
N LYS A 107 7.68 0.84 18.07
CA LYS A 107 6.31 0.63 17.57
C LYS A 107 6.19 0.93 16.08
N ASP A 108 6.81 1.99 15.60
CA ASP A 108 6.83 2.31 14.17
C ASP A 108 7.53 1.21 13.36
N LEU A 109 8.64 0.69 13.89
CA LEU A 109 9.39 -0.37 13.21
C LEU A 109 8.59 -1.67 13.18
N GLN A 110 7.98 -2.04 14.30
CA GLN A 110 7.08 -3.20 14.38
C GLN A 110 5.95 -3.08 13.36
N ASN A 111 5.28 -1.92 13.31
CA ASN A 111 4.22 -1.65 12.35
C ASN A 111 4.69 -1.86 10.90
N TRP A 112 5.90 -1.42 10.55
CA TRP A 112 6.45 -1.64 9.21
C TRP A 112 6.79 -3.11 8.95
N ILE A 113 7.37 -3.81 9.94
CA ILE A 113 7.72 -5.24 9.84
C ILE A 113 6.47 -6.08 9.61
N GLU A 114 5.39 -5.87 10.36
CA GLU A 114 4.15 -6.63 10.21
C GLU A 114 3.54 -6.45 8.80
N VAL A 115 3.56 -5.23 8.26
CA VAL A 115 3.08 -4.97 6.89
C VAL A 115 4.02 -5.58 5.83
N TYR A 116 5.33 -5.53 6.06
CA TYR A 116 6.30 -6.15 5.18
C TYR A 116 6.19 -7.68 5.19
N GLU A 117 5.98 -8.30 6.35
CA GLU A 117 5.73 -9.73 6.48
C GLU A 117 4.46 -10.13 5.73
N MET A 118 3.37 -9.36 5.88
CA MET A 118 2.15 -9.57 5.11
C MET A 118 2.43 -9.57 3.60
N PHE A 119 3.13 -8.55 3.10
CA PHE A 119 3.53 -8.48 1.70
C PHE A 119 4.40 -9.69 1.30
N ALA A 120 5.45 -10.01 2.07
CA ALA A 120 6.38 -11.07 1.74
C ALA A 120 5.70 -12.45 1.70
N LYS A 121 4.74 -12.73 2.59
CA LYS A 121 3.94 -13.97 2.56
C LYS A 121 3.00 -14.03 1.36
N LEU A 122 2.27 -12.94 1.07
CA LEU A 122 1.37 -12.87 -0.09
C LEU A 122 2.10 -13.13 -1.41
N TYR A 123 3.34 -12.64 -1.55
CA TYR A 123 4.17 -12.84 -2.73
C TYR A 123 5.10 -14.06 -2.65
N ARG A 124 4.99 -14.88 -1.58
CA ARG A 124 5.79 -16.10 -1.35
C ARG A 124 7.31 -15.87 -1.33
N PHE A 125 7.75 -14.71 -0.85
CA PHE A 125 9.16 -14.45 -0.55
C PHE A 125 9.61 -15.12 0.74
N ILE A 126 8.67 -15.36 1.67
CA ILE A 126 8.85 -16.13 2.89
C ILE A 126 7.72 -17.15 3.05
N PRO A 127 7.90 -18.22 3.86
CA PRO A 127 6.84 -19.16 4.18
C PRO A 127 5.64 -18.50 4.88
N TRP A 128 4.49 -19.16 4.80
CA TRP A 128 3.28 -18.80 5.55
C TRP A 128 3.49 -18.92 7.05
#